data_AF-A0A7L3X2T1-F1
#
_entry.id   AF-A0A7L3X2T1-F1
#
_cell.length_a   1.000
_cell.length_b   1.000
_cell.length_c   1.000
_cell.angle_alpha   90.00
_cell.angle_beta   90.00
_cell.angle_gamma   90.00
#
_symmetry.space_group_name_H-M   'P 1'
#
loop_
_entity.id
_entity.type
_entity.pdbx_description
1 polymer ?
#
loop_
_entity_poly.entity_id
_entity_poly.type
_entity_poly.pdbx_seq_one_letter_code
_entity_poly.pdbx_strand_id
1 'polypeptide(L)'
;STGPSPVLHLKAEYVGETSVNVMWVVNDTASNSYMYRIEVKNGASVMNLMSNLTEVEITELIPGMMYTCTVFAVGADGQTEGEGVSITLDTRPSPVLHLKAEYVGVTSINLTWVVNDTASSSYTYRIEVENGASVMNLTSNLTEVEITELIPGTVYNFTVFAVLAGGQTEGEGVSISQCTRPSPVLHLKAKYVGETSVNLTWVVNDTASSSYTYRIEVENGASVMNLTSNLTEVEITELIPGTMYTFTVFAVVTGCQTEGEGVSITLDTSKSQFL
;
A
#
# COMPACT_ATOMS: atom_id res chain seq x y z
N SER A 1 -1.00 34.45 -49.44
CA SER A 1 -1.82 33.53 -48.66
C SER A 1 -1.46 33.77 -47.20
N THR A 2 -2.38 34.23 -46.38
CA THR A 2 -2.19 34.19 -44.92
C THR A 2 -2.27 32.73 -44.49
N GLY A 3 -1.32 32.24 -43.69
CA GLY A 3 -1.33 30.86 -43.23
C GLY A 3 -2.57 30.51 -42.40
N PRO A 4 -2.75 29.23 -42.04
CA PRO A 4 -3.84 28.77 -41.18
C PRO A 4 -3.91 29.56 -39.87
N SER A 5 -5.13 29.81 -39.39
CA SER A 5 -5.34 30.39 -38.05
C SER A 5 -4.85 29.43 -36.96
N PRO A 6 -4.32 29.93 -35.83
CA PRO A 6 -3.93 29.08 -34.71
C PRO A 6 -5.11 28.33 -34.12
N VAL A 7 -4.82 27.19 -33.49
CA VAL A 7 -5.82 26.46 -32.69
C VAL A 7 -6.16 27.26 -31.42
N LEU A 8 -7.31 26.96 -30.81
CA LEU A 8 -7.82 27.63 -29.62
C LEU A 8 -8.12 26.59 -28.53
N HIS A 9 -8.07 27.04 -27.27
CA HIS A 9 -8.46 26.24 -26.10
C HIS A 9 -7.77 24.87 -26.03
N LEU A 10 -6.51 24.79 -26.45
CA LEU A 10 -5.70 23.59 -26.33
C LEU A 10 -5.65 23.16 -24.86
N LYS A 11 -6.01 21.91 -24.59
CA LYS A 11 -6.00 21.32 -23.25
C LYS A 11 -5.76 19.81 -23.33
N ALA A 12 -5.29 19.23 -22.23
CA ALA A 12 -5.31 17.78 -22.04
C ALA A 12 -6.68 17.36 -21.48
N GLU A 13 -7.31 16.37 -22.11
CA GLU A 13 -8.51 15.73 -21.56
C GLU A 13 -8.13 14.64 -20.55
N TYR A 14 -7.03 13.93 -20.84
CA TYR A 14 -6.51 12.87 -19.99
C TYR A 14 -4.98 12.89 -19.99
N VAL A 15 -4.39 12.66 -18.82
CA VAL A 15 -2.94 12.51 -18.62
C VAL A 15 -2.71 11.19 -17.90
N GLY A 16 -2.14 10.24 -18.61
CA GLY A 16 -1.79 8.92 -18.12
C GLY A 16 -0.30 8.79 -17.77
N GLU A 17 0.10 7.55 -17.55
CA GLU A 17 1.50 7.18 -17.27
C GLU A 17 2.37 7.32 -18.54
N THR A 18 1.95 6.71 -19.64
CA THR A 18 2.70 6.68 -20.90
C THR A 18 1.95 7.31 -22.08
N SER A 19 0.79 7.90 -21.82
CA SER A 19 -0.01 8.56 -22.86
C SER A 19 -0.77 9.77 -22.35
N VAL A 20 -1.08 10.67 -23.28
CA VAL A 20 -1.84 11.90 -23.03
C VAL A 20 -2.81 12.11 -24.18
N ASN A 21 -4.07 12.39 -23.86
CA ASN A 21 -5.03 12.85 -24.85
C ASN A 21 -5.13 14.38 -24.79
N VAL A 22 -4.85 15.03 -25.91
CA VAL A 22 -4.95 16.49 -26.06
C VAL A 22 -6.00 16.84 -27.11
N MET A 23 -6.73 17.91 -26.85
CA MET A 23 -7.79 18.40 -27.74
C MET A 23 -7.75 19.92 -27.87
N TRP A 24 -8.26 20.42 -28.99
CA TRP A 24 -8.33 21.84 -29.28
C TRP A 24 -9.57 22.18 -30.10
N VAL A 25 -9.83 23.47 -30.26
CA VAL A 25 -10.91 24.02 -31.07
C VAL A 25 -10.30 24.84 -32.21
N VAL A 26 -10.97 24.87 -33.36
CA VAL A 26 -10.60 25.75 -34.46
C VAL A 26 -11.79 26.61 -34.83
N ASN A 27 -11.58 27.92 -34.92
CA ASN A 27 -12.61 28.86 -35.36
C ASN A 27 -12.18 29.52 -36.67
N ASP A 28 -12.10 28.68 -37.70
CA ASP A 28 -11.72 29.08 -39.05
C ASP A 28 -12.66 28.41 -40.06
N THR A 29 -13.19 29.19 -40.99
CA THR A 29 -14.06 28.70 -42.07
C THR A 29 -13.39 27.68 -42.99
N ALA A 30 -12.04 27.66 -43.04
CA ALA A 30 -11.26 26.69 -43.82
C ALA A 30 -10.81 25.46 -43.00
N SER A 31 -11.21 25.35 -41.73
CA SER A 31 -10.75 24.30 -40.79
C SER A 31 -10.96 22.87 -41.28
N ASN A 32 -11.99 22.59 -42.08
CA ASN A 32 -12.24 21.27 -42.68
C ASN A 32 -11.12 20.79 -43.62
N SER A 33 -10.23 21.68 -44.03
CA SER A 33 -9.10 21.38 -44.92
C SER A 33 -7.75 21.33 -44.20
N TYR A 34 -7.73 21.55 -42.88
CA TYR A 34 -6.50 21.59 -42.10
C TYR A 34 -6.07 20.19 -41.69
N MET A 35 -4.75 19.99 -41.67
CA MET A 35 -4.11 18.98 -40.84
C MET A 35 -3.47 19.67 -39.64
N TYR A 36 -3.12 18.90 -38.62
CA TYR A 36 -2.49 19.41 -37.42
C TYR A 36 -1.17 18.69 -37.21
N ARG A 37 -0.09 19.46 -37.05
CA ARG A 37 1.18 18.95 -36.57
C ARG A 37 1.25 19.16 -35.07
N ILE A 38 1.51 18.07 -34.35
CA ILE A 38 1.67 18.08 -32.90
C ILE A 38 3.12 17.81 -32.59
N GLU A 39 3.80 18.81 -32.04
CA GLU A 39 5.17 18.72 -31.58
C GLU A 39 5.18 18.45 -30.07
N VAL A 40 5.81 17.37 -29.65
CA VAL A 40 5.89 16.95 -28.25
C VAL A 40 7.35 16.99 -27.83
N LYS A 41 7.66 17.84 -26.84
CA LYS A 41 9.03 18.07 -26.35
C LYS A 41 9.20 17.66 -24.91
N ASN A 42 10.28 16.95 -24.62
CA ASN A 42 10.82 16.73 -23.28
C ASN A 42 12.33 17.01 -23.31
N GLY A 43 12.73 18.17 -22.79
CA GLY A 43 14.10 18.65 -22.90
C GLY A 43 14.55 18.78 -24.37
N ALA A 44 15.56 18.00 -24.76
CA ALA A 44 16.08 17.96 -26.13
C ALA A 44 15.36 16.95 -27.04
N SER A 45 14.55 16.04 -26.47
CA SER A 45 13.79 15.05 -27.22
C SER A 45 12.58 15.70 -27.87
N VAL A 46 12.36 15.43 -29.16
CA VAL A 46 11.24 15.96 -29.94
C VAL A 46 10.57 14.83 -30.71
N MET A 47 9.25 14.70 -30.56
CA MET A 47 8.40 13.83 -31.35
C MET A 47 7.40 14.67 -32.15
N ASN A 48 7.14 14.32 -33.41
CA ASN A 48 6.12 14.98 -34.22
C ASN A 48 5.06 13.97 -34.64
N LEU A 49 3.79 14.36 -34.47
CA LEU A 49 2.63 13.61 -34.94
C LEU A 49 1.84 14.47 -35.94
N MET A 50 1.10 13.80 -36.82
CA MET A 50 0.15 14.44 -37.74
C MET A 50 -1.24 13.88 -37.47
N SER A 51 -2.24 14.76 -37.40
CA SER A 51 -3.64 14.38 -37.25
C SER A 51 -4.52 15.23 -38.17
N ASN A 52 -5.63 14.67 -38.65
CA ASN A 52 -6.70 15.41 -39.31
C ASN A 52 -7.91 15.66 -38.38
N LEU A 53 -7.80 15.23 -37.12
CA LEU A 53 -8.79 15.46 -36.07
C LEU A 53 -8.34 16.60 -35.16
N THR A 54 -9.29 17.16 -34.41
CA THR A 54 -9.00 18.19 -33.39
C THR A 54 -8.70 17.60 -32.00
N GLU A 55 -8.31 16.32 -31.99
CA GLU A 55 -7.87 15.57 -30.84
C GLU A 55 -6.77 14.60 -31.28
N VAL A 56 -5.85 14.28 -30.37
CA VAL A 56 -4.85 13.25 -30.59
C VAL A 56 -4.46 12.59 -29.27
N GLU A 57 -4.28 11.27 -29.33
CA GLU A 57 -3.61 10.53 -28.27
C GLU A 57 -2.11 10.45 -28.60
N ILE A 58 -1.31 10.99 -27.70
CA ILE A 58 0.15 10.92 -27.73
C ILE A 58 0.53 9.73 -26.86
N THR A 59 1.25 8.75 -27.40
CA THR A 59 1.65 7.51 -26.72
C THR A 59 3.17 7.38 -26.64
N GLU A 60 3.66 6.32 -26.01
CA GLU A 60 5.10 6.03 -25.82
C GLU A 60 5.85 7.12 -25.04
N LEU A 61 5.14 7.85 -24.18
CA LEU A 61 5.74 8.82 -23.29
C LEU A 61 6.40 8.13 -22.09
N ILE A 62 7.49 8.71 -21.61
CA ILE A 62 8.16 8.29 -20.39
C ILE A 62 7.32 8.76 -19.19
N PRO A 63 7.05 7.90 -18.19
CA PRO A 63 6.30 8.27 -17.00
C PRO A 63 7.02 9.29 -16.12
N GLY A 64 6.25 10.07 -15.37
CA GLY A 64 6.74 11.10 -14.45
C GLY A 64 7.61 12.19 -15.05
N MET A 65 7.41 12.50 -16.33
CA MET A 65 8.21 13.47 -17.06
C MET A 65 7.34 14.63 -17.55
N MET A 66 7.94 15.81 -17.58
CA MET A 66 7.31 17.01 -18.11
C MET A 66 7.40 17.04 -19.63
N TYR A 67 6.27 17.27 -20.30
CA TYR A 67 6.18 17.47 -21.74
C TYR A 67 5.55 18.82 -22.07
N THR A 68 6.11 19.51 -23.06
CA THR A 68 5.45 20.62 -23.75
C THR A 68 4.89 20.12 -25.07
N CYS A 69 3.57 20.22 -25.24
CA CYS A 69 2.86 19.85 -26.46
C CYS A 69 2.47 21.13 -27.19
N THR A 70 2.93 21.30 -28.43
CA THR A 70 2.62 22.43 -29.30
C THR A 70 1.86 21.97 -30.54
N VAL A 71 0.69 22.54 -30.79
CA VAL A 71 -0.16 22.21 -31.94
C VAL A 71 -0.10 23.33 -32.96
N PHE A 72 0.22 22.98 -34.21
CA PHE A 72 0.25 23.86 -35.36
C PHE A 72 -0.85 23.45 -36.35
N ALA A 73 -1.68 24.40 -36.79
CA ALA A 73 -2.56 24.18 -37.92
C ALA A 73 -1.75 24.22 -39.22
N VAL A 74 -1.95 23.22 -40.08
CA VAL A 74 -1.26 23.06 -41.38
C VAL A 74 -2.30 23.18 -42.49
N GLY A 75 -2.03 24.07 -43.44
CA GLY A 75 -2.94 24.37 -44.54
C GLY A 75 -3.12 23.19 -45.48
N ALA A 76 -4.10 23.30 -46.39
CA ALA A 76 -4.42 22.26 -47.38
C ALA A 76 -3.26 21.93 -48.34
N ASP A 77 -2.26 22.80 -48.44
CA ASP A 77 -1.02 22.55 -49.20
C ASP A 77 -0.05 21.58 -48.48
N GLY A 78 -0.34 21.25 -47.21
CA GLY A 78 0.49 20.38 -46.38
C GLY A 78 1.83 20.99 -45.98
N GLN A 79 2.07 22.29 -46.24
CA GLN A 79 3.36 22.95 -46.03
C GLN A 79 3.24 24.25 -45.21
N THR A 80 2.16 25.00 -45.37
CA THR A 80 2.01 26.28 -44.67
C THR A 80 1.52 26.05 -43.25
N GLU A 81 2.35 26.35 -42.26
CA GLU A 81 2.01 26.26 -40.84
C GLU A 81 1.54 27.60 -40.28
N GLY A 82 0.50 27.55 -39.45
CA GLY A 82 0.05 28.66 -38.62
C GLY A 82 0.89 28.83 -37.36
N GLU A 83 0.49 29.78 -36.51
CA GLU A 83 1.09 29.96 -35.19
C GLU A 83 0.78 28.75 -34.28
N GLY A 84 1.79 28.27 -33.55
CA GLY A 84 1.67 27.13 -32.65
C GLY A 84 1.15 27.53 -31.27
N VAL A 85 0.23 26.74 -30.73
CA VAL A 85 -0.28 26.92 -29.35
C VAL A 85 0.22 25.78 -28.48
N SER A 86 0.70 26.10 -27.28
CA SER A 86 1.38 25.15 -26.40
C SER A 86 0.68 24.95 -25.07
N ILE A 87 0.78 23.74 -24.52
CA ILE A 87 0.50 23.39 -23.13
C ILE A 87 1.66 22.59 -22.53
N THR A 88 1.83 22.66 -21.22
CA THR A 88 2.79 21.83 -20.47
C THR A 88 2.05 20.97 -19.47
N LEU A 89 2.49 19.72 -19.33
CA LEU A 89 1.90 18.72 -18.45
C LEU A 89 2.97 17.73 -18.00
N ASP A 90 2.73 17.08 -16.86
CA ASP A 90 3.57 15.99 -16.36
C ASP A 90 2.83 14.67 -16.55
N THR A 91 3.46 13.69 -17.19
CA THR A 91 2.92 12.32 -17.21
C THR A 91 2.88 11.77 -15.79
N ARG A 92 1.91 10.90 -15.50
CA ARG A 92 1.78 10.31 -14.17
C ARG A 92 2.95 9.37 -13.89
N PRO A 93 3.46 9.29 -12.64
CA PRO A 93 4.37 8.24 -12.23
C PRO A 93 3.81 6.84 -12.47
N SER A 94 4.68 5.89 -12.81
CA SER A 94 4.31 4.48 -12.76
C SER A 94 3.87 4.06 -11.34
N PRO A 95 2.90 3.14 -11.21
CA PRO A 95 2.56 2.58 -9.91
C PRO A 95 3.76 1.87 -9.28
N VAL A 96 3.79 1.82 -7.95
CA VAL A 96 4.80 1.01 -7.25
C VAL A 96 4.56 -0.47 -7.53
N LEU A 97 5.62 -1.28 -7.42
CA LEU A 97 5.60 -2.70 -7.69
C LEU A 97 6.04 -3.48 -6.45
N HIS A 98 5.59 -4.74 -6.38
CA HIS A 98 5.98 -5.67 -5.31
C HIS A 98 5.79 -5.11 -3.89
N LEU A 99 4.74 -4.30 -3.69
CA LEU A 99 4.39 -3.78 -2.37
C LEU A 99 4.17 -4.95 -1.41
N LYS A 100 4.92 -4.95 -0.31
CA LYS A 100 4.84 -5.99 0.73
C LYS A 100 5.14 -5.42 2.11
N ALA A 101 4.61 -6.07 3.14
CA ALA A 101 5.06 -5.86 4.51
C ALA A 101 6.28 -6.74 4.78
N GLU A 102 7.44 -6.12 4.95
CA GLU A 102 8.70 -6.81 5.28
C GLU A 102 8.75 -7.21 6.75
N TYR A 103 8.16 -6.37 7.61
CA TYR A 103 8.02 -6.65 9.04
C TYR A 103 6.60 -6.34 9.51
N VAL A 104 6.05 -7.23 10.33
CA VAL A 104 4.74 -7.07 10.97
C VAL A 104 4.91 -7.23 12.47
N GLY A 105 4.85 -6.10 13.18
CA GLY A 105 4.94 -6.02 14.62
C GLY A 105 3.59 -5.91 15.30
N VAL A 106 3.63 -5.68 16.62
CA VAL A 106 2.45 -5.50 17.48
C VAL A 106 1.81 -4.13 17.24
N THR A 107 2.62 -3.07 17.11
CA THR A 107 2.15 -1.69 16.91
C THR A 107 2.81 -0.98 15.72
N SER A 108 3.56 -1.72 14.91
CA SER A 108 4.20 -1.18 13.71
C SER A 108 4.26 -2.19 12.57
N ILE A 109 4.27 -1.68 11.35
CA ILE A 109 4.47 -2.46 10.13
C ILE A 109 5.49 -1.71 9.26
N ASN A 110 6.47 -2.44 8.72
CA ASN A 110 7.42 -1.89 7.74
C ASN A 110 7.00 -2.34 6.34
N LEU A 111 6.71 -1.38 5.46
CA LEU A 111 6.37 -1.63 4.07
C LEU A 111 7.57 -1.37 3.17
N THR A 112 7.71 -2.19 2.13
CA THR A 112 8.70 -2.00 1.07
C THR A 112 8.06 -2.20 -0.29
N TRP A 113 8.58 -1.50 -1.29
CA TRP A 113 8.16 -1.61 -2.68
C TRP A 113 9.33 -1.32 -3.63
N VAL A 114 9.09 -1.46 -4.93
CA VAL A 114 10.05 -1.17 -6.00
C VAL A 114 9.38 -0.26 -7.02
N VAL A 115 10.15 0.54 -7.74
CA VAL A 115 9.66 1.32 -8.89
C VAL A 115 10.55 1.04 -10.09
N ASN A 116 9.94 0.66 -11.21
CA ASN A 116 10.65 0.36 -12.46
C ASN A 116 10.46 1.50 -13.46
N ASP A 117 10.89 2.69 -13.04
CA ASP A 117 10.77 3.90 -13.82
C ASP A 117 12.10 4.66 -13.84
N THR A 118 12.50 5.13 -15.01
CA THR A 118 13.70 5.94 -15.19
C THR A 118 13.65 7.27 -14.43
N ALA A 119 12.46 7.82 -14.18
CA ALA A 119 12.25 9.06 -13.44
C ALA A 119 12.17 8.86 -11.90
N SER A 120 12.16 7.61 -11.43
CA SER A 120 11.84 7.23 -10.04
C SER A 120 12.71 7.90 -8.96
N SER A 121 13.93 8.31 -9.28
CA SER A 121 14.81 9.02 -8.33
C SER A 121 14.26 10.37 -7.87
N SER A 122 13.30 10.94 -8.61
CA SER A 122 12.64 12.21 -8.28
C SER A 122 11.33 12.03 -7.52
N TYR A 123 10.88 10.80 -7.29
CA TYR A 123 9.59 10.51 -6.70
C TYR A 123 9.64 10.61 -5.18
N THR A 124 8.53 11.08 -4.62
CA THR A 124 8.15 10.83 -3.23
C THR A 124 6.97 9.87 -3.22
N TYR A 125 6.64 9.33 -2.06
CA TYR A 125 5.58 8.34 -1.93
C TYR A 125 4.58 8.80 -0.88
N ARG A 126 3.30 8.80 -1.23
CA ARG A 126 2.20 8.97 -0.27
C ARG A 126 1.71 7.58 0.13
N ILE A 127 1.61 7.35 1.43
CA ILE A 127 1.14 6.09 2.00
C ILE A 127 -0.15 6.38 2.75
N GLU A 128 -1.25 5.88 2.22
CA GLU A 128 -2.56 5.93 2.86
C GLU A 128 -2.75 4.66 3.69
N VAL A 129 -3.12 4.84 4.95
CA VAL A 129 -3.35 3.76 5.91
C VAL A 129 -4.77 3.85 6.40
N GLU A 130 -5.56 2.83 6.11
CA GLU A 130 -6.97 2.77 6.42
C GLU A 130 -7.26 1.66 7.44
N ASN A 131 -8.12 1.96 8.39
CA ASN A 131 -8.72 1.01 9.32
C ASN A 131 -10.20 1.36 9.50
N GLY A 132 -11.06 0.68 8.74
CA GLY A 132 -12.49 1.00 8.67
C GLY A 132 -12.71 2.41 8.13
N ALA A 133 -13.24 3.31 8.96
CA ALA A 133 -13.46 4.72 8.61
C ALA A 133 -12.27 5.64 8.98
N SER A 134 -11.26 5.13 9.67
CA SER A 134 -10.05 5.89 10.01
C SER A 134 -9.10 5.85 8.82
N VAL A 135 -8.61 7.03 8.41
CA VAL A 135 -7.63 7.19 7.33
C VAL A 135 -6.53 8.12 7.82
N MET A 136 -5.27 7.71 7.62
CA MET A 136 -4.10 8.56 7.84
C MET A 136 -3.17 8.50 6.62
N ASN A 137 -2.45 9.59 6.38
CA ASN A 137 -1.49 9.69 5.28
C ASN A 137 -0.09 9.92 5.83
N LEU A 138 0.89 9.21 5.30
CA LEU A 138 2.31 9.43 5.51
C LEU A 138 3.00 9.76 4.18
N THR A 139 4.23 10.25 4.28
CA THR A 139 5.08 10.48 3.12
C THR A 139 6.45 9.87 3.34
N SER A 140 7.01 9.24 2.32
CA SER A 140 8.39 8.73 2.30
C SER A 140 9.11 9.21 1.06
N ASN A 141 10.42 9.49 1.20
CA ASN A 141 11.32 9.76 0.07
C ASN A 141 12.09 8.50 -0.35
N LEU A 142 11.83 7.37 0.30
CA LEU A 142 12.44 6.07 0.06
C LEU A 142 11.37 5.09 -0.40
N THR A 143 11.79 3.97 -0.97
CA THR A 143 10.88 2.86 -1.33
C THR A 143 10.57 1.94 -0.13
N GLU A 144 10.58 2.52 1.06
CA GLU A 144 10.23 1.88 2.32
C GLU A 144 9.60 2.90 3.29
N VAL A 145 8.79 2.40 4.22
CA VAL A 145 8.28 3.21 5.34
C VAL A 145 7.93 2.32 6.53
N GLU A 146 8.36 2.74 7.72
CA GLU A 146 7.84 2.21 8.98
C GLU A 146 6.61 3.02 9.39
N ILE A 147 5.50 2.33 9.58
CA ILE A 147 4.25 2.90 10.10
C ILE A 147 4.11 2.43 11.54
N THR A 148 4.05 3.38 12.48
CA THR A 148 3.97 3.14 13.92
C THR A 148 2.60 3.54 14.48
N GLU A 149 2.41 3.35 15.79
CA GLU A 149 1.19 3.71 16.52
C GLU A 149 -0.06 2.96 16.02
N LEU A 150 0.14 1.79 15.41
CA LEU A 150 -0.94 0.90 15.00
C LEU A 150 -1.52 0.18 16.21
N ILE A 151 -2.82 -0.12 16.15
CA ILE A 151 -3.52 -0.90 17.16
C ILE A 151 -3.12 -2.37 16.95
N PRO A 152 -2.78 -3.12 18.00
CA PRO A 152 -2.42 -4.53 17.83
C PRO A 152 -3.61 -5.39 17.42
N GLY A 153 -3.30 -6.54 16.81
CA GLY A 153 -4.28 -7.51 16.34
C GLY A 153 -5.34 -6.95 15.39
N THR A 154 -5.02 -5.89 14.65
CA THR A 154 -5.97 -5.10 13.88
C THR A 154 -5.59 -5.06 12.41
N VAL A 155 -6.58 -5.13 11.53
CA VAL A 155 -6.39 -5.10 10.07
C VAL A 155 -6.28 -3.66 9.58
N TYR A 156 -5.29 -3.44 8.74
CA TYR A 156 -5.10 -2.20 8.01
C TYR A 156 -5.06 -2.48 6.51
N ASN A 157 -5.58 -1.55 5.72
CA ASN A 157 -5.36 -1.47 4.28
C ASN A 157 -4.35 -0.36 4.01
N PHE A 158 -3.28 -0.69 3.30
CA PHE A 158 -2.18 0.22 2.99
C PHE A 158 -2.17 0.45 1.50
N THR A 159 -2.30 1.70 1.05
CA THR A 159 -2.19 2.07 -0.36
C THR A 159 -1.01 3.01 -0.56
N VAL A 160 -0.08 2.64 -1.44
CA VAL A 160 1.10 3.44 -1.76
C VAL A 160 0.97 4.04 -3.14
N PHE A 161 1.18 5.36 -3.22
CA PHE A 161 1.13 6.14 -4.45
C PHE A 161 2.51 6.77 -4.70
N ALA A 162 3.01 6.66 -5.93
CA ALA A 162 4.17 7.43 -6.37
C ALA A 162 3.73 8.86 -6.74
N VAL A 163 4.51 9.85 -6.32
CA VAL A 163 4.18 11.28 -6.44
C VAL A 163 5.39 12.03 -7.00
N LEU A 164 5.16 12.92 -7.96
CA LEU A 164 6.24 13.77 -8.48
C LEU A 164 6.70 14.83 -7.47
N ALA A 165 7.97 15.20 -7.55
CA ALA A 165 8.53 16.31 -6.81
C ALA A 165 7.67 17.58 -7.01
N GLY A 166 7.11 18.11 -5.91
CA GLY A 166 6.16 19.23 -5.93
C GLY A 166 4.72 18.84 -5.59
N GLY A 167 4.41 17.55 -5.52
CA GLY A 167 3.18 17.03 -4.91
C GLY A 167 1.88 17.19 -5.73
N GLN A 168 1.97 17.66 -6.98
CA GLN A 168 0.79 17.94 -7.81
C GLN A 168 0.31 16.76 -8.65
N THR A 169 1.21 15.83 -9.00
CA THR A 169 0.92 14.70 -9.89
C THR A 169 1.18 13.38 -9.16
N GLU A 170 0.14 12.56 -9.09
CA GLU A 170 0.13 11.28 -8.40
C GLU A 170 -0.16 10.13 -9.38
N GLY A 171 0.60 9.05 -9.26
CA GLY A 171 0.42 7.80 -10.01
C GLY A 171 -0.79 6.99 -9.53
N GLU A 172 -0.95 5.79 -10.06
CA GLU A 172 -1.94 4.85 -9.55
C GLU A 172 -1.48 4.27 -8.20
N GLY A 173 -2.43 4.08 -7.28
CA GLY A 173 -2.17 3.51 -5.96
C GLY A 173 -2.15 1.99 -6.00
N VAL A 174 -1.23 1.39 -5.25
CA VAL A 174 -1.17 -0.07 -5.07
C VAL A 174 -1.43 -0.40 -3.62
N SER A 175 -2.35 -1.34 -3.40
CA SER A 175 -2.84 -1.67 -2.05
C SER A 175 -2.41 -3.06 -1.58
N ILE A 176 -2.15 -3.19 -0.28
CA ILE A 176 -2.10 -4.46 0.44
C ILE A 176 -2.90 -4.36 1.75
N SER A 177 -3.46 -5.47 2.20
CA SER A 177 -4.05 -5.55 3.54
C SER A 177 -3.19 -6.40 4.45
N GLN A 178 -2.89 -5.88 5.66
CA GLN A 178 -2.09 -6.58 6.66
C GLN A 178 -2.62 -6.36 8.06
N CYS A 179 -2.53 -7.40 8.89
CA CYS A 179 -2.94 -7.37 10.29
C CYS A 179 -1.71 -7.26 11.20
N THR A 180 -1.73 -6.32 12.13
CA THR A 180 -0.72 -6.26 13.19
C THR A 180 -0.78 -7.50 14.07
N ARG A 181 0.34 -7.88 14.67
CA ARG A 181 0.36 -9.00 15.63
C ARG A 181 -0.42 -8.60 16.89
N PRO A 182 -1.15 -9.54 17.53
CA PRO A 182 -1.78 -9.24 18.81
C PRO A 182 -0.72 -9.05 19.90
N SER A 183 -1.05 -8.26 20.91
CA SER A 183 -0.19 -8.11 22.09
C SER A 183 0.01 -9.46 22.78
N PRO A 184 1.23 -9.75 23.29
CA PRO A 184 1.45 -10.94 24.10
C PRO A 184 0.58 -10.92 25.36
N VAL A 185 0.26 -12.10 25.88
CA VAL A 185 -0.42 -12.20 27.17
C VAL A 185 0.52 -11.74 28.31
N LEU A 186 -0.06 -11.27 29.39
CA LEU A 186 0.65 -10.74 30.56
C LEU A 186 0.25 -11.51 31.81
N HIS A 187 1.15 -11.52 32.79
CA HIS A 187 0.92 -12.11 34.11
C HIS A 187 0.40 -13.56 34.04
N LEU A 188 0.91 -14.36 33.09
CA LEU A 188 0.60 -15.78 32.99
C LEU A 188 0.98 -16.48 34.30
N LYS A 189 0.01 -17.14 34.92
CA LYS A 189 0.20 -17.88 36.17
C LYS A 189 -0.80 -19.03 36.28
N ALA A 190 -0.47 -20.00 37.13
CA ALA A 190 -1.44 -21.03 37.54
C ALA A 190 -2.22 -20.54 38.76
N LYS A 191 -3.56 -20.66 38.72
CA LYS A 191 -4.43 -20.53 39.91
C LYS A 191 -4.45 -21.83 40.73
N TYR A 192 -4.28 -22.95 40.03
CA TYR A 192 -4.29 -24.29 40.62
C TYR A 192 -3.34 -25.20 39.84
N VAL A 193 -2.55 -25.97 40.57
CA VAL A 193 -1.71 -27.04 40.04
C VAL A 193 -2.09 -28.31 40.77
N GLY A 194 -2.73 -29.24 40.05
CA GLY A 194 -3.07 -30.58 40.52
C GLY A 194 -2.12 -31.64 39.97
N GLU A 195 -2.40 -32.89 40.31
CA GLU A 195 -1.60 -34.03 39.81
C GLU A 195 -1.90 -34.35 38.34
N THR A 196 -3.13 -34.10 37.89
CA THR A 196 -3.59 -34.41 36.52
C THR A 196 -4.20 -33.22 35.80
N SER A 197 -4.24 -32.05 36.44
CA SER A 197 -4.77 -30.84 35.84
C SER A 197 -4.09 -29.58 36.34
N VAL A 198 -4.08 -28.54 35.49
CA VAL A 198 -3.59 -27.20 35.82
C VAL A 198 -4.60 -26.18 35.33
N ASN A 199 -4.94 -25.20 36.16
CA ASN A 199 -5.76 -24.05 35.76
C ASN A 199 -4.89 -22.81 35.58
N LEU A 200 -4.77 -22.35 34.34
CA LEU A 200 -3.99 -21.19 33.96
C LEU A 200 -4.86 -19.95 33.83
N THR A 201 -4.27 -18.79 34.12
CA THR A 201 -4.89 -17.49 33.89
C THR A 201 -3.83 -16.48 33.44
N TRP A 202 -4.27 -15.52 32.64
CA TRP A 202 -3.45 -14.42 32.15
C TRP A 202 -4.31 -13.17 31.97
N VAL A 203 -3.69 -12.06 31.60
CA VAL A 203 -4.33 -10.78 31.28
C VAL A 203 -3.83 -10.31 29.93
N VAL A 204 -4.63 -9.52 29.21
CA VAL A 204 -4.17 -8.81 28.01
C VAL A 204 -4.54 -7.33 28.17
N ASN A 205 -3.56 -6.45 27.96
CA ASN A 205 -3.75 -5.00 28.09
C ASN A 205 -3.72 -4.36 26.70
N ASP A 206 -4.79 -4.60 25.95
CA ASP A 206 -4.93 -4.18 24.56
C ASP A 206 -6.39 -3.83 24.28
N THR A 207 -6.65 -2.78 23.51
CA THR A 207 -8.01 -2.36 23.16
C THR A 207 -8.72 -3.37 22.25
N ALA A 208 -7.96 -4.16 21.48
CA ALA A 208 -8.49 -5.19 20.59
C ALA A 208 -8.62 -6.57 21.27
N SER A 209 -8.26 -6.70 22.56
CA SER A 209 -8.16 -8.01 23.24
C SER A 209 -9.45 -8.81 23.30
N SER A 210 -10.60 -8.16 23.19
CA SER A 210 -11.93 -8.81 23.16
C SER A 210 -12.15 -9.67 21.91
N SER A 211 -11.38 -9.42 20.85
CA SER A 211 -11.42 -10.19 19.60
C SER A 211 -10.44 -11.37 19.57
N TYR A 212 -9.56 -11.48 20.57
CA TYR A 212 -8.50 -12.49 20.59
C TYR A 212 -9.05 -13.83 21.05
N THR A 213 -8.51 -14.89 20.45
CA THR A 213 -8.51 -16.23 21.03
C THR A 213 -7.10 -16.57 21.48
N TYR A 214 -6.96 -17.66 22.23
CA TYR A 214 -5.67 -18.05 22.80
C TYR A 214 -5.36 -19.48 22.41
N ARG A 215 -4.15 -19.70 21.88
CA ARG A 215 -3.59 -21.04 21.71
C ARG A 215 -2.68 -21.34 22.89
N ILE A 216 -2.87 -22.50 23.51
CA ILE A 216 -2.08 -22.96 24.64
C ILE A 216 -1.34 -24.20 24.20
N GLU A 217 -0.02 -24.09 24.10
CA GLU A 217 0.88 -25.19 23.84
C GLU A 217 1.36 -25.76 25.17
N VAL A 218 1.28 -27.08 25.31
CA VAL A 218 1.66 -27.80 26.53
C VAL A 218 2.68 -28.87 26.15
N GLU A 219 3.88 -28.77 26.70
CA GLU A 219 5.01 -29.63 26.40
C GLU A 219 5.60 -30.25 27.69
N ASN A 220 6.00 -31.52 27.63
CA ASN A 220 6.75 -32.21 28.70
C ASN A 220 8.07 -32.83 28.22
N GLY A 221 8.61 -32.33 27.11
CA GLY A 221 9.82 -32.84 26.46
C GLY A 221 9.65 -34.16 25.68
N ALA A 222 8.54 -34.87 25.88
CA ALA A 222 8.21 -36.10 25.14
C ALA A 222 7.02 -35.91 24.18
N SER A 223 6.11 -35.00 24.49
CA SER A 223 4.89 -34.73 23.74
C SER A 223 4.55 -33.24 23.77
N VAL A 224 3.89 -32.78 22.70
CA VAL A 224 3.32 -31.43 22.58
C VAL A 224 1.84 -31.56 22.25
N MET A 225 1.00 -30.83 22.98
CA MET A 225 -0.43 -30.71 22.71
C MET A 225 -0.85 -29.24 22.63
N ASN A 226 -1.86 -28.95 21.81
CA ASN A 226 -2.39 -27.60 21.64
C ASN A 226 -3.86 -27.56 22.07
N LEU A 227 -4.22 -26.56 22.86
CA LEU A 227 -5.59 -26.23 23.19
C LEU A 227 -5.92 -24.81 22.71
N THR A 228 -7.21 -24.52 22.62
CA THR A 228 -7.70 -23.17 22.31
C THR A 228 -8.66 -22.71 23.40
N SER A 229 -8.55 -21.46 23.82
CA SER A 229 -9.50 -20.80 24.73
C SER A 229 -9.95 -19.46 24.14
N ASN A 230 -11.21 -19.12 24.37
CA ASN A 230 -11.76 -17.78 24.06
C ASN A 230 -11.78 -16.88 25.31
N LEU A 231 -11.27 -17.39 26.44
CA LEU A 231 -11.19 -16.71 27.72
C LEU A 231 -9.73 -16.53 28.11
N THR A 232 -9.47 -15.61 29.05
CA THR A 232 -8.14 -15.41 29.63
C THR A 232 -7.85 -16.39 30.79
N GLU A 233 -8.45 -17.58 30.71
CA GLU A 233 -8.21 -18.72 31.56
C GLU A 233 -8.50 -20.02 30.83
N VAL A 234 -7.87 -21.09 31.28
CA VAL A 234 -8.11 -22.45 30.76
C VAL A 234 -7.74 -23.49 31.80
N GLU A 235 -8.57 -24.53 31.91
CA GLU A 235 -8.22 -25.75 32.61
C GLU A 235 -7.63 -26.74 31.61
N ILE A 236 -6.41 -27.19 31.88
CA ILE A 236 -5.75 -28.27 31.14
C ILE A 236 -5.84 -29.53 31.99
N THR A 237 -6.39 -30.61 31.43
CA THR A 237 -6.57 -31.90 32.09
C THR A 237 -5.72 -32.99 31.44
N GLU A 238 -5.82 -34.22 31.96
CA GLU A 238 -5.13 -35.41 31.43
C GLU A 238 -3.60 -35.33 31.48
N LEU A 239 -3.08 -34.53 32.43
CA LEU A 239 -1.64 -34.45 32.68
C LEU A 239 -1.15 -35.68 33.45
N ILE A 240 0.11 -36.04 33.22
CA ILE A 240 0.77 -37.15 33.92
C ILE A 240 1.25 -36.64 35.29
N PRO A 241 0.90 -37.29 36.41
CA PRO A 241 1.39 -36.91 37.73
C PRO A 241 2.92 -36.93 37.85
N GLY A 242 3.47 -36.00 38.62
CA GLY A 242 4.92 -35.88 38.87
C GLY A 242 5.75 -35.56 37.62
N THR A 243 5.15 -34.91 36.64
CA THR A 243 5.78 -34.55 35.37
C THR A 243 5.92 -33.04 35.25
N MET A 244 7.08 -32.60 34.75
CA MET A 244 7.33 -31.20 34.44
C MET A 244 6.69 -30.85 33.11
N TYR A 245 5.88 -29.79 33.10
CA TYR A 245 5.24 -29.25 31.90
C TYR A 245 5.62 -27.78 31.71
N THR A 246 5.92 -27.42 30.47
CA THR A 246 6.00 -26.03 30.00
C THR A 246 4.70 -25.70 29.27
N PHE A 247 4.03 -24.65 29.73
CA PHE A 247 2.80 -24.13 29.15
C PHE A 247 3.11 -22.80 28.49
N THR A 248 2.88 -22.69 27.18
CA THR A 248 3.08 -21.46 26.42
C THR A 248 1.74 -20.97 25.88
N VAL A 249 1.38 -19.73 26.20
CA VAL A 249 0.12 -19.11 25.76
C VAL A 249 0.42 -18.06 24.69
N PHE A 250 -0.25 -18.19 23.55
CA PHE A 250 -0.18 -17.27 22.42
C PHE A 250 -1.53 -16.59 22.21
N ALA A 251 -1.53 -15.27 22.04
CA ALA A 251 -2.71 -14.55 21.56
C ALA A 251 -2.85 -14.74 20.05
N VAL A 252 -4.08 -14.96 19.57
CA VAL A 252 -4.40 -15.27 18.18
C VAL A 252 -5.55 -14.38 17.72
N VAL A 253 -5.41 -13.78 16.54
CA VAL A 253 -6.50 -13.06 15.87
C VAL A 253 -7.05 -13.94 14.77
N THR A 254 -8.20 -14.56 15.03
CA THR A 254 -8.80 -15.57 14.13
C THR A 254 -9.15 -15.03 12.76
N GLY A 255 -9.61 -13.78 12.66
CA GLY A 255 -9.98 -13.15 11.39
C GLY A 255 -8.82 -13.00 10.41
N CYS A 256 -7.58 -12.99 10.89
CA CYS A 256 -6.39 -12.76 10.06
C CYS A 256 -5.29 -13.80 10.24
N GLN A 257 -5.59 -14.86 11.00
CA GLN A 257 -4.68 -15.98 11.27
C GLN A 257 -3.28 -15.55 11.73
N THR A 258 -3.20 -14.44 12.48
CA THR A 258 -1.95 -13.92 13.04
C THR A 258 -1.83 -14.32 14.51
N GLU A 259 -0.59 -14.58 14.92
CA GLU A 259 -0.24 -15.02 16.27
C GLU A 259 0.80 -14.08 16.89
N GLY A 260 0.56 -13.74 18.16
CA GLY A 260 1.44 -12.92 18.97
C GLY A 260 2.68 -13.68 19.43
N GLU A 261 3.47 -13.05 20.28
CA GLU A 261 4.56 -13.73 20.98
C GLU A 261 3.99 -14.63 22.08
N GLY A 262 4.57 -15.82 22.23
CA GLY A 262 4.18 -16.78 23.26
C GLY A 262 4.80 -16.46 24.62
N VAL A 263 4.02 -16.58 25.68
CA VAL A 263 4.52 -16.43 27.06
C VAL A 263 4.42 -17.77 27.78
N SER A 264 5.53 -18.18 28.41
CA SER A 264 5.65 -19.51 28.99
C SER A 264 5.79 -19.50 30.51
N ILE A 265 5.24 -20.52 31.16
CA ILE A 265 5.56 -20.91 32.55
C ILE A 265 5.83 -22.41 32.60
N THR A 266 6.63 -22.84 33.59
CA THR A 266 6.92 -24.27 33.79
C THR A 266 6.48 -24.70 35.19
N LEU A 267 5.76 -25.82 35.28
CA LEU A 267 5.12 -26.29 36.52
C LEU A 267 5.32 -27.80 36.68
N ASP A 268 5.34 -28.25 37.94
CA ASP A 268 5.43 -29.66 38.34
C ASP A 268 4.06 -30.16 38.83
N THR A 269 3.55 -31.25 38.23
CA THR A 269 2.30 -31.91 38.63
C THR A 269 2.49 -32.95 39.75
N SER A 270 3.51 -32.81 40.60
CA SER A 270 3.79 -33.77 41.68
C SER A 270 2.89 -33.63 42.92
N LYS A 271 2.35 -32.44 43.21
CA LYS A 271 1.47 -32.20 44.38
C LYS A 271 0.47 -31.07 44.12
N SER A 272 -0.76 -31.30 44.60
CA SER A 272 -1.85 -30.31 44.55
C SER A 272 -1.52 -29.05 45.35
N GLN A 273 -1.54 -27.89 44.70
CA GLN A 273 -1.22 -26.58 45.27
C GLN A 273 -2.15 -25.49 44.70
N PHE A 274 -2.61 -24.59 45.57
CA PHE A 274 -3.28 -23.34 45.20
C PHE A 274 -2.27 -22.20 45.28
N LEU A 275 -2.27 -21.32 44.28
CA LEU A 275 -1.28 -20.25 44.09
C LEU A 275 -1.93 -18.88 43.92
#